data_AF-A0A1J5PI14-F1
#
_entry.id   AF-A0A1J5PI14-F1
#
_cell.length_a   1.000
_cell.length_b   1.000
_cell.length_c   1.000
_cell.angle_alpha   90.00
_cell.angle_beta   90.00
_cell.angle_gamma   90.00
#
_symmetry.space_group_name_H-M   'P 1'
#
loop_
_entity.id
_entity.type
_entity.pdbx_description
1 polymer ?
#
loop_
_entity_poly.entity_id
_entity_poly.type
_entity_poly.pdbx_seq_one_letter_code
_entity_poly.pdbx_strand_id
1 'polypeptide(L)'
;MRLLFICCHPDLPATQQIALALRVVSGLTVKQLARAFLVSEAAMEQRITRAKARVADAGVPFETPGAVERAERLSAVAAMIYLIFNEGYSASGDTSEIRKPLCEEAIRLARLLLRLFQGEPEIMGLMALLLLQHARAAARLDAAGELVLLDDQDRTLWNEKMIAEGLALIDKAMRHRRSGPYQVQAAIAALHARAARPEDTDWAQIDLLYSALEIMQPSPVVTLNRAVAVSKVRGAEAALEMIEPLGERLSNYFHFFGVRGAFLMQLGRNAEARVAFDRAIALANTSAEAAHIRMHLDRLIRDSQPRETSAAKK
;
A
#
# COMPACT_ATOMS: atom_id res chain seq x y z
N MET A 1 -5.14 -21.57 -9.12
CA MET A 1 -4.39 -21.77 -7.85
C MET A 1 -3.18 -22.68 -7.99
N ARG A 2 -3.26 -23.87 -8.62
CA ARG A 2 -2.10 -24.76 -8.83
C ARG A 2 -0.86 -24.03 -9.38
N LEU A 3 -1.07 -23.20 -10.40
CA LEU A 3 -0.03 -22.41 -11.06
C LEU A 3 0.58 -21.30 -10.18
N LEU A 4 -0.18 -20.74 -9.23
CA LEU A 4 0.30 -19.72 -8.29
C LEU A 4 1.39 -20.29 -7.38
N PHE A 5 1.17 -21.50 -6.84
CA PHE A 5 2.14 -22.19 -6.00
C PHE A 5 3.39 -22.67 -6.76
N ILE A 6 3.26 -22.94 -8.07
CA ILE A 6 4.38 -23.24 -8.96
C ILE A 6 5.20 -21.97 -9.23
N CYS A 7 4.54 -20.82 -9.43
CA CYS A 7 5.21 -19.54 -9.68
C CYS A 7 5.99 -19.00 -8.47
N CYS A 8 5.61 -19.35 -7.24
CA CYS A 8 6.32 -18.97 -6.01
C CYS A 8 7.43 -19.95 -5.64
N HIS A 9 8.14 -20.51 -6.63
CA HIS A 9 9.26 -21.43 -6.38
C HIS A 9 10.42 -20.71 -5.67
N PRO A 10 11.03 -21.29 -4.62
CA PRO A 10 12.12 -20.64 -3.86
C PRO A 10 13.31 -20.21 -4.74
N ASP A 11 13.61 -20.96 -5.81
CA ASP A 11 14.72 -20.66 -6.73
C ASP A 11 14.45 -19.55 -7.76
N LEU A 12 13.23 -18.99 -7.77
CA LEU A 12 12.88 -17.87 -8.64
C LEU A 12 13.07 -16.52 -7.91
N PRO A 13 13.78 -15.54 -8.51
CA PRO A 13 13.77 -14.17 -8.01
C PRO A 13 12.34 -13.60 -7.97
N ALA A 14 12.00 -12.82 -6.94
CA ALA A 14 10.65 -12.29 -6.73
C ALA A 14 10.06 -11.57 -7.97
N THR A 15 10.87 -10.78 -8.68
CA THR A 15 10.48 -10.10 -9.93
C THR A 15 10.04 -11.05 -11.05
N GLN A 16 10.61 -12.26 -11.09
CA GLN A 16 10.23 -13.30 -12.04
C GLN A 16 8.98 -14.06 -11.57
N GLN A 17 8.85 -14.31 -10.26
CA GLN A 17 7.64 -14.93 -9.68
C GLN A 17 6.39 -14.09 -9.99
N ILE A 18 6.47 -12.78 -9.80
CA ILE A 18 5.36 -11.83 -10.04
C ILE A 18 4.95 -11.82 -11.52
N ALA A 19 5.92 -11.67 -12.43
CA ALA A 19 5.63 -11.63 -13.87
C ALA A 19 5.02 -12.94 -14.37
N LEU A 20 5.53 -14.08 -13.87
CA LEU A 20 5.02 -15.39 -14.24
C LEU A 20 3.63 -15.63 -13.66
N ALA A 21 3.41 -15.34 -12.38
CA ALA A 21 2.10 -15.48 -11.75
C ALA A 21 1.05 -14.60 -12.42
N LEU A 22 1.39 -13.35 -12.74
CA LEU A 22 0.48 -12.44 -13.41
C LEU A 22 0.14 -12.87 -14.84
N ARG A 23 1.07 -13.50 -15.56
CA ARG A 23 0.77 -14.03 -16.89
C ARG A 23 -0.07 -15.31 -16.84
N VAL A 24 0.29 -16.21 -15.92
CA VAL A 24 -0.21 -17.58 -15.91
C VAL A 24 -1.52 -17.70 -15.13
N VAL A 25 -1.75 -16.86 -14.12
CA VAL A 25 -2.81 -17.06 -13.12
C VAL A 25 -3.93 -16.03 -13.25
N SER A 26 -3.60 -14.80 -13.68
CA SER A 26 -4.58 -13.72 -13.83
C SER A 26 -5.14 -13.54 -15.24
N GLY A 27 -4.67 -14.29 -16.24
CA GLY A 27 -5.17 -14.19 -17.61
C GLY A 27 -4.86 -12.85 -18.31
N LEU A 28 -4.08 -11.96 -17.67
CA LEU A 28 -3.66 -10.69 -18.24
C LEU A 28 -2.78 -10.93 -19.46
N THR A 29 -3.03 -10.14 -20.50
CA THR A 29 -2.23 -10.15 -21.75
C THR A 29 -0.83 -9.58 -21.49
N VAL A 30 0.14 -9.97 -22.32
CA VAL A 30 1.50 -9.38 -22.27
C VAL A 30 1.44 -7.87 -22.39
N LYS A 31 0.54 -7.35 -23.25
CA LYS A 31 0.28 -5.92 -23.41
C LYS A 31 -0.21 -5.24 -22.13
N GLN A 32 -1.18 -5.83 -21.42
CA GLN A 32 -1.66 -5.31 -20.14
C GLN A 32 -0.55 -5.30 -19.09
N LEU A 33 0.26 -6.35 -19.03
CA LEU A 33 1.39 -6.43 -18.09
C LEU A 33 2.48 -5.42 -18.44
N ALA A 34 2.88 -5.33 -19.71
CA ALA A 34 3.89 -4.38 -20.18
C ALA A 34 3.49 -2.95 -19.84
N ARG A 35 2.22 -2.59 -20.07
CA ARG A 35 1.64 -1.30 -19.66
C ARG A 35 1.63 -1.11 -18.15
N ALA A 36 1.19 -2.11 -17.38
CA ALA A 36 1.17 -2.03 -15.93
C ALA A 36 2.58 -1.82 -15.36
N PHE A 37 3.60 -2.51 -15.88
CA PHE A 37 4.98 -2.42 -15.39
C PHE A 37 5.83 -1.35 -16.10
N LEU A 38 5.24 -0.53 -16.98
CA LEU A 38 5.91 0.51 -17.75
C LEU A 38 7.17 0.02 -18.49
N VAL A 39 7.08 -1.17 -19.09
CA VAL A 39 8.13 -1.77 -19.92
C VAL A 39 7.60 -2.07 -21.33
N SER A 40 8.48 -2.29 -22.29
CA SER A 40 8.06 -2.74 -23.61
C SER A 40 7.41 -4.14 -23.56
N GLU A 41 6.49 -4.43 -24.47
CA GLU A 41 5.88 -5.75 -24.60
C GLU A 41 6.95 -6.84 -24.78
N ALA A 42 7.99 -6.57 -25.58
CA ALA A 42 9.13 -7.46 -25.76
C ALA A 42 9.91 -7.72 -24.46
N ALA A 43 10.17 -6.68 -23.66
CA ALA A 43 10.86 -6.86 -22.37
C ALA A 43 10.01 -7.67 -21.38
N MET A 44 8.70 -7.48 -21.36
CA MET A 44 7.78 -8.26 -20.55
C MET A 44 7.71 -9.72 -21.01
N GLU A 45 7.62 -9.96 -22.31
CA GLU A 45 7.62 -11.30 -22.89
C GLU A 45 8.91 -12.06 -22.55
N GLN A 46 10.07 -11.43 -22.69
CA GLN A 46 11.34 -12.01 -22.27
C GLN A 46 11.40 -12.34 -20.78
N ARG A 47 10.87 -11.46 -19.90
CA ARG A 47 10.79 -11.72 -18.45
C ARG A 47 9.96 -12.98 -18.17
N ILE A 48 8.80 -13.10 -18.82
CA ILE A 48 7.92 -14.27 -18.69
C ILE A 48 8.61 -15.54 -19.19
N THR A 49 9.25 -15.49 -20.36
CA THR A 49 9.92 -16.67 -20.95
C THR A 49 11.09 -17.14 -20.10
N ARG A 50 11.91 -16.23 -19.57
CA ARG A 50 13.00 -16.58 -18.63
C ARG A 50 12.46 -17.22 -17.35
N ALA A 51 11.37 -16.68 -16.79
CA ALA A 51 10.75 -17.27 -15.61
C ALA A 51 10.24 -18.69 -15.87
N LYS A 52 9.60 -18.93 -17.04
CA LYS A 52 9.16 -20.28 -17.45
C LYS A 52 10.32 -21.25 -17.62
N ALA A 53 11.39 -20.84 -18.29
CA ALA A 53 12.57 -21.67 -18.50
C ALA A 53 13.20 -22.07 -17.16
N ARG A 54 13.33 -21.13 -16.22
CA ARG A 54 13.89 -21.38 -14.89
C ARG A 54 13.07 -22.38 -14.07
N VAL A 55 11.73 -22.34 -14.19
CA VAL A 55 10.85 -23.34 -13.55
C VAL A 55 11.03 -24.72 -14.19
N ALA A 56 11.19 -24.78 -15.51
CA ALA A 56 11.41 -26.05 -16.23
C ALA A 56 12.79 -26.65 -15.89
N ASP A 57 13.84 -25.83 -15.82
CA ASP A 57 15.21 -26.23 -15.47
C ASP A 57 15.33 -26.75 -14.03
N ALA A 58 14.46 -26.29 -13.13
CA ALA A 58 14.41 -26.77 -11.74
C ALA A 58 13.88 -28.21 -11.62
N GLY A 59 13.47 -28.86 -12.72
CA GLY A 59 13.04 -30.25 -12.74
C GLY A 59 11.77 -30.54 -11.94
N VAL A 60 11.03 -29.51 -11.55
CA VAL A 60 9.80 -29.65 -10.78
C VAL A 60 8.68 -30.06 -11.73
N PRO A 61 8.02 -31.22 -11.52
CA PRO A 61 6.83 -31.57 -12.27
C PRO A 61 5.83 -30.42 -12.19
N PHE A 62 5.16 -30.10 -13.29
CA PHE A 62 4.08 -29.10 -13.32
C PHE A 62 2.81 -29.64 -12.64
N GLU A 63 3.00 -30.31 -11.51
CA GLU A 63 2.00 -30.97 -10.70
C GLU A 63 1.57 -30.05 -9.56
N THR A 64 0.45 -30.40 -8.94
CA THR A 64 -0.02 -29.63 -7.79
C THR A 64 0.85 -29.94 -6.59
N PRO A 65 1.51 -28.96 -5.95
CA PRO A 65 2.31 -29.21 -4.77
C PRO A 65 1.52 -29.98 -3.72
N GLY A 66 2.18 -30.88 -2.99
CA GLY A 66 1.57 -31.61 -1.88
C GLY A 66 1.04 -30.69 -0.78
N ALA A 67 0.25 -31.19 0.16
CA ALA A 67 -0.32 -30.35 1.22
C ALA A 67 0.75 -29.62 2.05
N VAL A 68 1.85 -30.29 2.37
CA VAL A 68 3.00 -29.74 3.12
C VAL A 68 3.67 -28.61 2.34
N GLU A 69 4.03 -28.86 1.08
CA GLU A 69 4.70 -27.88 0.23
C GLU A 69 3.82 -26.66 -0.06
N ARG A 70 2.49 -26.84 -0.16
CA ARG A 70 1.57 -25.69 -0.26
C ARG A 70 1.56 -24.85 1.02
N ALA A 71 1.68 -25.45 2.19
CA ALA A 71 1.75 -24.72 3.45
C ALA A 71 3.07 -23.93 3.55
N GLU A 72 4.20 -24.53 3.15
CA GLU A 72 5.52 -23.88 3.11
C GLU A 72 5.55 -22.67 2.17
N ARG A 73 4.88 -22.77 1.02
CA ARG A 73 4.84 -21.70 0.00
C ARG A 73 3.73 -20.66 0.23
N LEU A 74 2.87 -20.86 1.22
CA LEU A 74 1.67 -20.04 1.42
C LEU A 74 2.00 -18.57 1.67
N SER A 75 3.03 -18.29 2.48
CA SER A 75 3.49 -16.94 2.79
C SER A 75 3.99 -16.21 1.55
N ALA A 76 4.76 -16.88 0.68
CA ALA A 76 5.24 -16.31 -0.58
C ALA A 76 4.09 -16.00 -1.54
N VAL A 77 3.10 -16.89 -1.64
CA VAL A 77 1.90 -16.66 -2.44
C VAL A 77 1.10 -15.45 -1.92
N ALA A 78 0.92 -15.35 -0.60
CA ALA A 78 0.25 -14.22 0.05
C ALA A 78 0.97 -12.90 -0.24
N ALA A 79 2.31 -12.88 -0.09
CA ALA A 79 3.14 -11.72 -0.40
C ALA A 79 3.04 -11.27 -1.85
N MET A 80 3.03 -12.23 -2.78
CA MET A 80 2.88 -11.91 -4.19
C MET A 80 1.50 -11.35 -4.52
N ILE A 81 0.42 -11.92 -3.97
CA ILE A 81 -0.93 -11.37 -4.14
C ILE A 81 -1.00 -9.94 -3.60
N TYR A 82 -0.42 -9.69 -2.43
CA TYR A 82 -0.39 -8.34 -1.86
C TYR A 82 0.40 -7.35 -2.72
N LEU A 83 1.50 -7.79 -3.33
CA LEU A 83 2.28 -6.95 -4.23
C LEU A 83 1.52 -6.60 -5.51
N ILE A 84 0.80 -7.57 -6.09
CA ILE A 84 -0.08 -7.31 -7.24
C ILE A 84 -1.14 -6.26 -6.89
N PHE A 85 -1.73 -6.39 -5.69
CA PHE A 85 -2.70 -5.42 -5.20
C PHE A 85 -2.06 -4.03 -5.09
N ASN A 86 -0.91 -3.91 -4.43
CA ASN A 86 -0.22 -2.63 -4.26
C ASN A 86 0.15 -1.97 -5.59
N GLU A 87 0.60 -2.75 -6.58
CA GLU A 87 0.92 -2.22 -7.92
C GLU A 87 -0.33 -1.63 -8.60
N GLY A 88 -1.47 -2.30 -8.45
CA GLY A 88 -2.77 -1.80 -8.90
C GLY A 88 -3.24 -0.59 -8.11
N TYR A 89 -3.03 -0.60 -6.80
CA TYR A 89 -3.56 0.39 -5.88
C TYR A 89 -2.76 1.69 -5.93
N SER A 90 -1.46 1.66 -6.19
CA SER A 90 -0.65 2.87 -6.32
C SER A 90 -0.87 3.64 -7.63
N ALA A 91 -1.68 3.11 -8.55
CA ALA A 91 -1.98 3.77 -9.81
C ALA A 91 -2.77 5.07 -9.63
N SER A 92 -2.35 6.11 -10.34
CA SER A 92 -2.98 7.44 -10.37
C SER A 92 -2.96 8.03 -11.79
N GLY A 93 -3.78 9.06 -12.02
CA GLY A 93 -3.90 9.73 -13.32
C GLY A 93 -4.12 8.74 -14.48
N ASP A 94 -3.39 8.93 -15.57
CA ASP A 94 -3.48 8.15 -16.81
C ASP A 94 -3.22 6.64 -16.65
N THR A 95 -2.59 6.23 -15.54
CA THR A 95 -2.31 4.81 -15.27
C THR A 95 -3.40 4.12 -14.45
N SER A 96 -4.32 4.90 -13.85
CA SER A 96 -5.36 4.40 -12.93
C SER A 96 -6.28 3.39 -13.62
N GLU A 97 -6.86 3.74 -14.77
CA GLU A 97 -7.75 2.85 -15.52
C GLU A 97 -7.03 1.59 -16.01
N ILE A 98 -5.76 1.72 -16.38
CA ILE A 98 -4.94 0.63 -16.91
C ILE A 98 -4.63 -0.42 -15.83
N ARG A 99 -4.42 0.04 -14.59
CA ARG A 99 -3.96 -0.80 -13.46
C ARG A 99 -5.08 -1.22 -12.51
N LYS A 100 -6.28 -0.63 -12.60
CA LYS A 100 -7.47 -1.04 -11.84
C LYS A 100 -7.75 -2.56 -11.86
N PRO A 101 -7.64 -3.27 -13.00
CA PRO A 101 -7.87 -4.72 -13.03
C PRO A 101 -6.94 -5.53 -12.12
N LEU A 102 -5.75 -5.01 -11.75
CA LEU A 102 -4.82 -5.70 -10.85
C LEU A 102 -5.36 -5.82 -9.43
N CYS A 103 -6.05 -4.80 -8.92
CA CYS A 103 -6.65 -4.84 -7.58
C CYS A 103 -7.76 -5.90 -7.51
N GLU A 104 -8.68 -5.86 -8.47
CA GLU A 104 -9.81 -6.80 -8.56
C GLU A 104 -9.31 -8.24 -8.68
N GLU A 105 -8.26 -8.43 -9.46
CA GLU A 105 -7.63 -9.73 -9.65
C GLU A 105 -6.91 -10.22 -8.39
N ALA A 106 -6.16 -9.36 -7.69
CA ALA A 106 -5.56 -9.72 -6.40
C ALA A 106 -6.63 -10.14 -5.38
N ILE A 107 -7.75 -9.44 -5.31
CA ILE A 107 -8.91 -9.81 -4.46
C ILE A 107 -9.47 -11.17 -4.88
N ARG A 108 -9.62 -11.43 -6.19
CA ARG A 108 -10.08 -12.73 -6.70
C ARG A 108 -9.14 -13.86 -6.29
N LEU A 109 -7.83 -13.65 -6.40
CA LEU A 109 -6.80 -14.62 -6.01
C LEU A 109 -6.76 -14.84 -4.49
N ALA A 110 -6.86 -13.79 -3.69
CA ALA A 110 -6.96 -13.88 -2.23
C ALA A 110 -8.22 -14.67 -1.80
N ARG A 111 -9.37 -14.44 -2.45
CA ARG A 111 -10.61 -15.17 -2.18
C ARG A 111 -10.50 -16.65 -2.53
N LEU A 112 -9.81 -16.98 -3.63
CA LEU A 112 -9.48 -18.37 -3.98
C LEU A 112 -8.55 -19.00 -2.95
N LEU A 113 -7.55 -18.26 -2.46
CA LEU A 113 -6.61 -18.74 -1.44
C LEU A 113 -7.34 -19.02 -0.13
N LEU A 114 -8.20 -18.11 0.31
CA LEU A 114 -9.02 -18.27 1.51
C LEU A 114 -9.94 -19.49 1.44
N ARG A 115 -10.50 -19.82 0.27
CA ARG A 115 -11.31 -21.05 0.10
C ARG A 115 -10.50 -22.33 0.26
N LEU A 116 -9.22 -22.31 -0.09
CA LEU A 116 -8.32 -23.46 0.04
C LEU A 116 -7.75 -23.59 1.46
N PHE A 117 -7.55 -22.47 2.17
CA PHE A 117 -6.93 -22.39 3.48
C PHE A 117 -7.87 -21.74 4.50
N GLN A 118 -9.04 -22.33 4.69
CA GLN A 118 -10.11 -21.74 5.51
C GLN A 118 -9.77 -21.60 7.00
N GLY A 119 -8.77 -22.35 7.48
CA GLY A 119 -8.28 -22.31 8.87
C GLY A 119 -7.06 -21.41 9.07
N GLU A 120 -6.54 -20.77 8.02
CA GLU A 120 -5.35 -19.93 8.09
C GLU A 120 -5.71 -18.47 8.36
N PRO A 121 -5.53 -17.96 9.59
CA PRO A 121 -5.96 -16.62 9.97
C PRO A 121 -5.18 -15.54 9.22
N GLU A 122 -3.95 -15.83 8.79
CA GLU A 122 -3.15 -14.87 8.04
C GLU A 122 -3.71 -14.62 6.63
N ILE A 123 -4.35 -15.62 6.02
CA ILE A 123 -5.03 -15.46 4.73
C ILE A 123 -6.35 -14.72 4.89
N MET A 124 -7.04 -14.89 6.03
CA MET A 124 -8.17 -14.03 6.40
C MET A 124 -7.72 -12.58 6.55
N GLY A 125 -6.59 -12.34 7.23
CA GLY A 125 -5.97 -11.03 7.38
C GLY A 125 -5.63 -10.39 6.03
N LEU A 126 -4.97 -11.11 5.13
CA LEU A 126 -4.67 -10.61 3.78
C LEU A 126 -5.95 -10.23 3.02
N MET A 127 -6.94 -11.13 2.97
CA MET A 127 -8.19 -10.85 2.27
C MET A 127 -8.91 -9.63 2.86
N ALA A 128 -8.96 -9.52 4.20
CA ALA A 128 -9.53 -8.37 4.88
C ALA A 128 -8.80 -7.06 4.52
N LEU A 129 -7.47 -7.07 4.53
CA LEU A 129 -6.64 -5.92 4.16
C LEU A 129 -6.97 -5.43 2.74
N LEU A 130 -7.00 -6.36 1.76
CA LEU A 130 -7.29 -6.00 0.37
C LEU A 130 -8.69 -5.38 0.23
N LEU A 131 -9.71 -5.97 0.86
CA LEU A 131 -11.08 -5.47 0.82
C LEU A 131 -11.20 -4.08 1.46
N LEU A 132 -10.63 -3.89 2.65
CA LEU A 132 -10.70 -2.61 3.39
C LEU A 132 -9.96 -1.49 2.65
N GLN A 133 -8.84 -1.79 2.01
CA GLN A 133 -8.14 -0.82 1.17
C GLN A 133 -8.92 -0.50 -0.11
N HIS A 134 -9.43 -1.54 -0.79
CA HIS A 134 -10.13 -1.37 -2.07
C HIS A 134 -11.52 -0.78 -1.92
N ALA A 135 -12.17 -0.91 -0.77
CA ALA A 135 -13.48 -0.32 -0.51
C ALA A 135 -13.51 1.19 -0.75
N ARG A 136 -12.36 1.86 -0.63
CA ARG A 136 -12.21 3.31 -0.80
C ARG A 136 -11.87 3.73 -2.24
N ALA A 137 -11.73 2.78 -3.18
CA ALA A 137 -11.19 3.07 -4.51
C ALA A 137 -11.91 4.20 -5.25
N ALA A 138 -13.24 4.33 -5.09
CA ALA A 138 -14.03 5.39 -5.71
C ALA A 138 -13.82 6.79 -5.09
N ALA A 139 -13.27 6.87 -3.88
CA ALA A 139 -13.04 8.12 -3.15
C ALA A 139 -11.59 8.60 -3.20
N ARG A 140 -10.71 7.89 -3.92
CA ARG A 140 -9.26 8.15 -3.91
C ARG A 140 -8.81 9.20 -4.91
N LEU A 141 -9.61 9.42 -5.95
CA LEU A 141 -9.31 10.38 -7.00
C LEU A 141 -10.48 11.35 -7.11
N ASP A 142 -10.17 12.64 -7.31
CA ASP A 142 -11.18 13.64 -7.62
C ASP A 142 -11.56 13.62 -9.12
N ALA A 143 -12.42 14.55 -9.54
CA ALA A 143 -12.83 14.66 -10.94
C ALA A 143 -11.69 15.03 -11.91
N ALA A 144 -10.57 15.56 -11.40
CA ALA A 144 -9.36 15.84 -12.18
C ALA A 144 -8.39 14.65 -12.21
N GLY A 145 -8.68 13.56 -11.50
CA GLY A 145 -7.81 12.38 -11.40
C GLY A 145 -6.67 12.54 -10.39
N GLU A 146 -6.76 13.55 -9.51
CA GLU A 146 -5.76 13.85 -8.49
C GLU A 146 -6.04 13.09 -7.19
N LEU A 147 -4.98 12.76 -6.43
CA LEU A 147 -5.09 11.98 -5.21
C LEU A 147 -5.79 12.77 -4.08
N VAL A 148 -6.86 12.19 -3.53
CA VAL A 148 -7.56 12.68 -2.34
C VAL A 148 -6.98 12.00 -1.09
N LEU A 149 -6.51 12.83 -0.15
CA LEU A 149 -5.98 12.39 1.14
C LEU A 149 -7.04 11.63 1.93
N LEU A 150 -6.62 10.62 2.71
CA LEU A 150 -7.53 9.75 3.47
C LEU A 150 -8.53 10.52 4.34
N ASP A 151 -8.07 11.58 5.02
CA ASP A 151 -8.90 12.41 5.90
C ASP A 151 -9.90 13.26 5.10
N ASP A 152 -9.64 13.52 3.82
CA ASP A 152 -10.48 14.34 2.93
C ASP A 152 -11.39 13.49 2.01
N GLN A 153 -11.30 12.15 2.07
CA GLN A 153 -12.11 11.27 1.24
C GLN A 153 -13.58 11.34 1.65
N ASP A 154 -14.47 11.47 0.66
CA ASP A 154 -15.90 11.28 0.88
C ASP A 154 -16.17 9.81 1.24
N ARG A 155 -16.43 9.57 2.54
CA ARG A 155 -16.71 8.23 3.07
C ARG A 155 -18.03 7.66 2.57
N THR A 156 -18.95 8.48 2.06
CA THR A 156 -20.21 7.99 1.48
C THR A 156 -19.99 7.22 0.16
N LEU A 157 -18.84 7.43 -0.48
CA LEU A 157 -18.42 6.69 -1.67
C LEU A 157 -17.74 5.35 -1.34
N TRP A 158 -17.53 5.03 -0.06
CA TRP A 158 -16.87 3.80 0.35
C TRP A 158 -17.80 2.60 0.17
N ASN A 159 -17.23 1.48 -0.27
CA ASN A 159 -18.00 0.26 -0.50
C ASN A 159 -18.29 -0.46 0.82
N GLU A 160 -19.46 -0.17 1.40
CA GLU A 160 -19.96 -0.77 2.65
C GLU A 160 -19.96 -2.30 2.64
N LYS A 161 -20.23 -2.94 1.50
CA LYS A 161 -20.23 -4.41 1.40
C LYS A 161 -18.82 -4.98 1.58
N MET A 162 -17.82 -4.35 0.95
CA MET A 162 -16.42 -4.75 1.10
C MET A 162 -15.90 -4.46 2.51
N ILE A 163 -16.31 -3.33 3.12
CA ILE A 163 -15.99 -3.01 4.51
C ILE A 163 -16.56 -4.08 5.43
N ALA A 164 -17.85 -4.37 5.35
CA ALA A 164 -18.51 -5.38 6.17
C ALA A 164 -17.85 -6.77 6.03
N GLU A 165 -17.52 -7.19 4.81
CA GLU A 165 -16.81 -8.45 4.58
C GLU A 165 -15.40 -8.44 5.19
N GLY A 166 -14.63 -7.36 4.98
CA GLY A 166 -13.28 -7.21 5.52
C GLY A 166 -13.26 -7.21 7.05
N LEU A 167 -14.19 -6.49 7.68
CA LEU A 167 -14.36 -6.46 9.14
C LEU A 167 -14.71 -7.85 9.70
N ALA A 168 -15.64 -8.56 9.08
CA ALA A 168 -16.01 -9.91 9.51
C ALA A 168 -14.83 -10.89 9.40
N LEU A 169 -14.01 -10.78 8.35
CA LEU A 169 -12.83 -11.62 8.16
C LEU A 169 -11.75 -11.36 9.20
N ILE A 170 -11.44 -10.09 9.49
CA ILE A 170 -10.41 -9.77 10.48
C ILE A 170 -10.87 -10.12 11.90
N ASP A 171 -12.14 -9.90 12.24
CA ASP A 171 -12.71 -10.30 13.52
C ASP A 171 -12.70 -11.83 13.69
N LYS A 172 -12.87 -12.59 12.59
CA LYS A 172 -12.72 -14.06 12.61
C LYS A 172 -11.26 -14.46 12.80
N ALA A 173 -10.33 -13.83 12.09
CA ALA A 173 -8.90 -14.11 12.19
C ALA A 173 -8.38 -13.94 13.63
N MET A 174 -8.76 -12.84 14.29
CA MET A 174 -8.36 -12.54 15.67
C MET A 174 -8.75 -13.63 16.68
N ARG A 175 -9.89 -14.33 16.46
CA ARG A 175 -10.33 -15.43 17.35
C ARG A 175 -9.36 -16.61 17.37
N HIS A 176 -8.53 -16.76 16.34
CA HIS A 176 -7.51 -17.81 16.30
C HIS A 176 -6.30 -17.52 17.20
N ARG A 177 -6.16 -16.30 17.74
CA ARG A 177 -5.05 -15.89 18.64
C ARG A 177 -3.66 -16.20 18.08
N ARG A 178 -3.51 -16.11 16.76
CA ARG A 178 -2.25 -16.31 16.02
C ARG A 178 -2.04 -15.14 15.07
N SER A 179 -1.66 -14.00 15.65
CA SER A 179 -1.49 -12.75 14.90
C SER A 179 -0.28 -12.82 13.96
N GLY A 180 -0.47 -12.34 12.73
CA GLY A 180 0.59 -12.14 11.76
C GLY A 180 0.49 -10.77 11.07
N PRO A 181 1.48 -10.42 10.23
CA PRO A 181 1.64 -9.07 9.69
C PRO A 181 0.45 -8.56 8.87
N TYR A 182 -0.22 -9.41 8.09
CA TYR A 182 -1.42 -9.00 7.33
C TYR A 182 -2.63 -8.81 8.22
N GLN A 183 -2.76 -9.57 9.31
CA GLN A 183 -3.82 -9.34 10.29
C GLN A 183 -3.62 -7.98 10.98
N VAL A 184 -2.38 -7.64 11.36
CA VAL A 184 -2.10 -6.33 11.98
C VAL A 184 -2.38 -5.18 11.01
N GLN A 185 -1.92 -5.29 9.76
CA GLN A 185 -2.21 -4.29 8.73
C GLN A 185 -3.72 -4.16 8.44
N ALA A 186 -4.45 -5.29 8.38
CA ALA A 186 -5.90 -5.28 8.22
C ALA A 186 -6.60 -4.63 9.41
N ALA A 187 -6.12 -4.85 10.63
CA ALA A 187 -6.66 -4.20 11.82
C ALA A 187 -6.46 -2.68 11.78
N ILE A 188 -5.30 -2.19 11.31
CA ILE A 188 -5.07 -0.75 11.08
C ILE A 188 -6.07 -0.21 10.06
N ALA A 189 -6.23 -0.90 8.92
CA ALA A 189 -7.22 -0.50 7.90
C ALA A 189 -8.66 -0.54 8.44
N ALA A 190 -8.99 -1.49 9.30
CA ALA A 190 -10.29 -1.64 9.93
C ALA A 190 -10.62 -0.47 10.86
N LEU A 191 -9.64 0.08 11.59
CA LEU A 191 -9.86 1.26 12.43
C LEU A 191 -10.22 2.49 11.62
N HIS A 192 -9.56 2.70 10.48
CA HIS A 192 -9.97 3.74 9.56
C HIS A 192 -11.37 3.50 8.99
N ALA A 193 -11.69 2.26 8.60
CA ALA A 193 -12.98 1.89 8.01
C ALA A 193 -14.15 1.99 9.00
N ARG A 194 -13.91 1.77 10.30
CA ARG A 194 -14.93 1.84 11.36
C ARG A 194 -15.26 3.27 11.79
N ALA A 195 -14.33 4.21 11.63
CA ALA A 195 -14.56 5.59 12.01
C ALA A 195 -15.65 6.22 11.11
N ALA A 196 -16.63 6.91 11.70
CA ALA A 196 -17.65 7.61 10.92
C ALA A 196 -17.06 8.86 10.24
N ARG A 197 -16.15 9.54 10.96
CA ARG A 197 -15.43 10.72 10.50
C ARG A 197 -13.92 10.56 10.73
N PRO A 198 -13.06 11.28 9.98
CA PRO A 198 -11.61 11.23 10.17
C PRO A 198 -11.17 11.43 11.62
N GLU A 199 -11.78 12.39 12.32
CA GLU A 199 -11.50 12.73 13.72
C GLU A 199 -11.86 11.63 14.72
N ASP A 200 -12.74 10.69 14.34
CA ASP A 200 -13.15 9.57 15.20
C ASP A 200 -12.18 8.36 15.08
N THR A 201 -11.12 8.48 14.28
CA THR A 201 -10.13 7.41 14.11
C THR A 201 -9.33 7.18 15.39
N ASP A 202 -9.28 5.93 15.87
CA ASP A 202 -8.49 5.55 17.05
C ASP A 202 -6.99 5.48 16.72
N TRP A 203 -6.34 6.64 16.75
CA TRP A 203 -4.91 6.77 16.49
C TRP A 203 -4.03 6.12 17.56
N ALA A 204 -4.50 6.03 18.81
CA ALA A 204 -3.77 5.37 19.88
C ALA A 204 -3.68 3.86 19.62
N GLN A 205 -4.77 3.24 19.19
CA GLN A 205 -4.77 1.84 18.79
C GLN A 205 -3.94 1.60 17.52
N ILE A 206 -3.96 2.53 16.56
CA ILE A 206 -3.10 2.45 15.36
C ILE A 206 -1.60 2.49 15.74
N ASP A 207 -1.15 3.36 16.65
CA ASP A 207 0.24 3.39 17.13
C ASP A 207 0.64 2.04 17.77
N LEU A 208 -0.24 1.45 18.59
CA LEU A 208 0.00 0.13 19.19
C LEU A 208 0.11 -0.99 18.14
N LEU A 209 -0.76 -0.98 17.12
CA LEU A 209 -0.72 -1.96 16.04
C LEU A 209 0.56 -1.81 15.19
N TYR A 210 0.97 -0.58 14.85
CA TYR A 210 2.25 -0.37 14.18
C TYR A 210 3.43 -0.81 15.04
N SER A 211 3.41 -0.54 16.35
CA SER A 211 4.45 -1.01 17.27
C SER A 211 4.58 -2.54 17.24
N ALA A 212 3.45 -3.26 17.21
CA ALA A 212 3.44 -4.72 17.08
C ALA A 212 3.95 -5.17 15.69
N LEU A 213 3.59 -4.44 14.63
CA LEU A 213 4.05 -4.74 13.26
C LEU A 213 5.56 -4.56 13.12
N GLU A 214 6.16 -3.55 13.75
CA GLU A 214 7.62 -3.32 13.75
C GLU A 214 8.38 -4.49 14.37
N ILE A 215 7.83 -5.12 15.41
CA ILE A 215 8.43 -6.32 16.03
C ILE A 215 8.35 -7.51 15.07
N MET A 216 7.22 -7.69 14.39
CA MET A 216 7.00 -8.80 13.45
C MET A 216 7.79 -8.64 12.14
N GLN A 217 7.91 -7.41 11.65
CA GLN A 217 8.55 -7.07 10.39
C GLN A 217 9.31 -5.74 10.51
N PRO A 218 10.55 -5.78 11.06
CA PRO A 218 11.38 -4.58 11.21
C PRO A 218 11.65 -3.92 9.85
N SER A 219 11.20 -2.68 9.69
CA SER A 219 11.33 -1.95 8.43
C SER A 219 11.31 -0.43 8.66
N PRO A 220 12.21 0.35 8.04
CA PRO A 220 12.20 1.80 8.15
C PRO A 220 10.92 2.40 7.54
N VAL A 221 10.29 1.72 6.59
CA VAL A 221 9.00 2.13 6.02
C VAL A 221 7.86 1.93 7.04
N VAL A 222 7.90 0.86 7.84
CA VAL A 222 6.91 0.65 8.90
C VAL A 222 7.05 1.72 9.97
N THR A 223 8.28 2.07 10.36
CA THR A 223 8.54 3.17 11.31
C THR A 223 8.09 4.53 10.77
N LEU A 224 8.34 4.81 9.49
CA LEU A 224 7.82 6.02 8.85
C LEU A 224 6.28 6.09 8.90
N ASN A 225 5.60 4.98 8.60
CA ASN A 225 4.13 4.92 8.67
C ASN A 225 3.62 5.10 10.11
N ARG A 226 4.30 4.48 11.09
CA ARG A 226 3.99 4.65 12.51
C ARG A 226 4.11 6.11 12.97
N ALA A 227 5.10 6.84 12.48
CA ALA A 227 5.30 8.24 12.84
C ALA A 227 4.08 9.12 12.54
N VAL A 228 3.28 8.79 11.51
CA VAL A 228 2.00 9.46 11.25
C VAL A 228 1.02 9.26 12.41
N ALA A 229 0.88 8.03 12.93
CA ALA A 229 0.06 7.76 14.11
C ALA A 229 0.60 8.49 15.35
N VAL A 230 1.92 8.48 15.55
CA VAL A 230 2.57 9.21 16.65
C VAL A 230 2.32 10.70 16.56
N SER A 231 2.32 11.30 15.36
CA SER A 231 2.01 12.73 15.19
C SER A 231 0.60 13.07 15.67
N LYS A 232 -0.37 12.17 15.45
CA LYS A 232 -1.78 12.35 15.82
C LYS A 232 -2.01 12.16 17.33
N VAL A 233 -1.16 11.36 18.00
CA VAL A 233 -1.28 11.06 19.43
C VAL A 233 -0.42 11.97 20.32
N ARG A 234 0.82 12.24 19.88
CA ARG A 234 1.87 12.91 20.68
C ARG A 234 2.38 14.20 20.06
N GLY A 235 1.89 14.56 18.86
CA GLY A 235 2.29 15.77 18.14
C GLY A 235 3.43 15.56 17.15
N ALA A 236 3.57 16.53 16.24
CA ALA A 236 4.50 16.49 15.12
C ALA A 236 5.98 16.42 15.54
N GLU A 237 6.35 17.02 16.68
CA GLU A 237 7.74 16.99 17.18
C GLU A 237 8.20 15.56 17.49
N ALA A 238 7.40 14.82 18.28
CA ALA A 238 7.70 13.42 18.62
C ALA A 238 7.77 12.52 17.37
N ALA A 239 6.95 12.81 16.35
CA ALA A 239 6.99 12.09 15.09
C ALA A 239 8.22 12.43 14.25
N LEU A 240 8.67 13.69 14.27
CA LEU A 240 9.88 14.14 13.59
C LEU A 240 11.13 13.50 14.22
N GLU A 241 11.23 13.52 15.55
CA GLU A 241 12.30 12.84 16.30
C GLU A 241 12.36 11.34 15.98
N MET A 242 11.19 10.69 15.84
CA MET A 242 11.11 9.27 15.48
C MET A 242 11.67 8.96 14.09
N ILE A 243 11.50 9.84 13.11
CA ILE A 243 11.93 9.59 11.73
C ILE A 243 13.35 10.10 11.42
N GLU A 244 13.92 10.98 12.24
CA GLU A 244 15.25 11.55 12.00
C GLU A 244 16.33 10.48 11.78
N PRO A 245 16.41 9.39 12.59
CA PRO A 245 17.39 8.32 12.38
C PRO A 245 17.21 7.54 11.08
N LEU A 246 16.06 7.68 10.40
CA LEU A 246 15.77 6.98 9.15
C LEU A 246 16.34 7.69 7.91
N GLY A 247 16.80 8.93 8.05
CA GLY A 247 17.15 9.81 6.93
C GLY A 247 18.17 9.23 5.95
N GLU A 248 19.22 8.56 6.46
CA GLU A 248 20.22 7.92 5.59
C GLU A 248 19.62 6.73 4.81
N ARG A 249 18.89 5.87 5.53
CA ARG A 249 18.27 4.64 4.97
C ARG A 249 17.14 4.94 3.98
N LEU A 250 16.50 6.10 4.11
CA LEU A 250 15.37 6.54 3.28
C LEU A 250 15.72 7.76 2.39
N SER A 251 17.01 8.00 2.15
CA SER A 251 17.55 9.16 1.42
C SER A 251 17.07 9.31 -0.04
N ASN A 252 16.58 8.23 -0.64
CA ASN A 252 15.99 8.19 -1.98
C ASN A 252 14.49 7.83 -1.95
N TYR A 253 13.85 7.92 -0.80
CA TYR A 253 12.44 7.53 -0.64
C TYR A 253 11.54 8.77 -0.60
N PHE A 254 10.74 8.94 -1.65
CA PHE A 254 9.80 10.05 -1.82
C PHE A 254 8.96 10.35 -0.56
N HIS A 255 8.31 9.32 0.02
CA HIS A 255 7.39 9.50 1.14
C HIS A 255 8.09 9.96 2.43
N PHE A 256 9.37 9.65 2.62
CA PHE A 256 10.13 10.13 3.78
C PHE A 256 10.16 11.66 3.82
N PHE A 257 10.54 12.27 2.68
CA PHE A 257 10.63 13.72 2.58
C PHE A 257 9.26 14.40 2.60
N GLY A 258 8.22 13.77 2.03
CA GLY A 258 6.85 14.25 2.14
C GLY A 258 6.34 14.31 3.58
N VAL A 259 6.52 13.23 4.35
CA VAL A 259 6.12 13.16 5.77
C VAL A 259 6.95 14.14 6.62
N ARG A 260 8.27 14.19 6.42
CA ARG A 260 9.15 15.15 7.11
C ARG A 260 8.70 16.59 6.86
N GLY A 261 8.43 16.95 5.61
CA GLY A 261 7.94 18.29 5.25
C GLY A 261 6.60 18.62 5.90
N ALA A 262 5.67 17.65 5.96
CA ALA A 262 4.37 17.83 6.60
C ALA A 262 4.50 18.08 8.11
N PHE A 263 5.35 17.35 8.83
CA PHE A 263 5.59 17.59 10.26
C PHE A 263 6.27 18.93 10.51
N LEU A 264 7.28 19.29 9.72
CA LEU A 264 7.94 20.60 9.82
C LEU A 264 6.97 21.75 9.57
N MET A 265 6.06 21.60 8.60
CA MET A 265 4.98 22.57 8.35
C MET A 265 4.03 22.70 9.55
N GLN A 266 3.61 21.57 10.16
CA GLN A 266 2.76 21.59 11.36
C GLN A 266 3.42 22.29 12.56
N LEU A 267 4.75 22.26 12.63
CA LEU A 267 5.56 22.94 13.65
C LEU A 267 5.87 24.40 13.29
N GLY A 268 5.43 24.90 12.14
CA GLY A 268 5.75 26.26 11.65
C GLY A 268 7.19 26.42 11.15
N ARG A 269 7.95 25.34 10.99
CA ARG A 269 9.33 25.31 10.49
C ARG A 269 9.35 25.36 8.95
N ASN A 270 8.74 26.42 8.40
CA ASN A 270 8.39 26.51 6.98
C ASN A 270 9.58 26.46 6.02
N ALA A 271 10.73 27.04 6.41
CA ALA A 271 11.94 27.00 5.58
C ALA A 271 12.47 25.56 5.42
N GLU A 272 12.51 24.79 6.50
CA GLU A 272 12.92 23.39 6.48
C GLU A 272 11.88 22.51 5.78
N ALA A 273 10.59 22.79 5.99
CA ALA A 273 9.50 22.11 5.30
C ALA A 273 9.62 22.25 3.78
N ARG A 274 9.96 23.45 3.29
CA ARG A 274 10.20 23.70 1.87
C ARG A 274 11.35 22.85 1.33
N VAL A 275 12.49 22.80 2.02
CA VAL A 275 13.63 21.97 1.62
C VAL A 275 13.25 20.49 1.52
N ALA A 276 12.49 19.99 2.51
CA ALA A 276 12.00 18.61 2.49
C ALA A 276 11.05 18.37 1.30
N PHE A 277 10.08 19.26 1.07
CA PHE A 277 9.16 19.13 -0.06
C PHE A 277 9.84 19.24 -1.43
N ASP A 278 10.84 20.11 -1.59
CA ASP A 278 11.63 20.21 -2.83
C ASP A 278 12.36 18.88 -3.10
N ARG A 279 12.92 18.26 -2.05
CA ARG A 279 13.54 16.94 -2.16
C ARG A 279 12.53 15.85 -2.49
N ALA A 280 11.32 15.92 -1.93
CA ALA A 280 10.24 15.00 -2.30
C ALA A 280 9.87 15.15 -3.77
N ILE A 281 9.69 16.37 -4.29
CA ILE A 281 9.40 16.62 -5.71
C ILE A 281 10.50 16.05 -6.61
N ALA A 282 11.77 16.22 -6.25
CA ALA A 282 12.89 15.68 -7.02
C ALA A 282 12.92 14.14 -7.07
N LEU A 283 12.24 13.46 -6.14
CA LEU A 283 12.14 12.00 -6.03
C LEU A 283 10.78 11.45 -6.49
N ALA A 284 9.85 12.31 -6.94
CA ALA A 284 8.53 11.88 -7.37
C ALA A 284 8.63 11.05 -8.65
N ASN A 285 7.97 9.89 -8.67
CA ASN A 285 7.95 8.99 -9.83
C ASN A 285 6.70 9.20 -10.69
N THR A 286 5.70 9.93 -10.17
CA THR A 286 4.45 10.23 -10.90
C THR A 286 4.05 11.70 -10.80
N SER A 287 3.24 12.15 -11.77
CA SER A 287 2.66 13.50 -11.76
C SER A 287 1.78 13.74 -10.54
N ALA A 288 1.01 12.74 -10.11
CA ALA A 288 0.14 12.83 -8.94
C ALA A 288 0.94 12.96 -7.62
N GLU A 289 2.05 12.23 -7.48
CA GLU A 289 2.95 12.39 -6.33
C GLU A 289 3.53 13.81 -6.27
N ALA A 290 3.97 14.34 -7.42
CA ALA A 290 4.47 15.71 -7.50
C ALA A 290 3.36 16.75 -7.24
N ALA A 291 2.16 16.54 -7.76
CA ALA A 291 0.99 17.41 -7.53
C ALA A 291 0.59 17.45 -6.06
N HIS A 292 0.59 16.29 -5.39
CA HIS A 292 0.31 16.20 -3.96
C HIS A 292 1.27 17.04 -3.12
N ILE A 293 2.58 16.97 -3.40
CA ILE A 293 3.57 17.78 -2.67
C ILE A 293 3.45 19.27 -3.02
N ARG A 294 3.14 19.60 -4.29
CA ARG A 294 2.90 20.99 -4.69
C ARG A 294 1.73 21.63 -3.96
N MET A 295 0.64 20.90 -3.70
CA MET A 295 -0.47 21.41 -2.88
C MET A 295 -0.02 21.85 -1.48
N HIS A 296 0.90 21.11 -0.86
CA HIS A 296 1.47 21.47 0.45
C HIS A 296 2.40 22.69 0.35
N LEU A 297 3.21 22.79 -0.71
CA LEU A 297 4.02 23.98 -0.97
C LEU A 297 3.17 25.23 -1.22
N ASP A 298 2.07 25.11 -1.96
CA ASP A 298 1.15 26.22 -2.21
C ASP A 298 0.46 26.68 -0.92
N ARG A 299 0.13 25.74 -0.02
CA ARG A 299 -0.36 26.06 1.33
C ARG A 299 0.69 26.82 2.12
N LEU A 300 1.94 26.36 2.14
CA LEU A 300 3.05 27.08 2.78
C LEU A 300 3.23 28.50 2.22
N ILE A 301 3.12 28.68 0.90
CA ILE A 301 3.24 29.99 0.25
C ILE A 301 2.11 30.91 0.70
N ARG A 302 0.86 30.43 0.67
CA ARG A 302 -0.32 31.20 1.14
C ARG A 302 -0.23 31.59 2.61
N ASP A 303 0.22 30.68 3.47
CA ASP A 303 0.33 30.94 4.92
C ASP A 303 1.55 31.82 5.27
N SER A 304 2.54 31.90 4.37
CA SER A 304 3.71 32.79 4.51
C SER A 304 3.51 34.21 3.97
N GLN A 305 2.46 34.44 3.17
CA GLN A 305 2.10 35.80 2.76
C GLN A 305 1.42 36.53 3.93
N PRO A 306 1.85 37.76 4.27
CA PRO A 306 1.17 38.51 5.33
C PRO A 306 -0.30 38.69 4.95
N ARG A 307 -1.22 38.33 5.85
CA ARG A 307 -2.63 38.72 5.71
C ARG A 307 -2.64 40.23 5.52
N GLU A 308 -3.05 40.70 4.35
CA GLU A 308 -3.30 42.13 4.15
C GLU A 308 -4.27 42.56 5.25
N THR A 309 -3.74 43.31 6.21
CA THR A 309 -4.53 43.96 7.24
C THR A 309 -5.42 44.95 6.51
N SER A 310 -6.66 44.55 6.22
CA SER A 310 -7.74 45.49 5.99
C SER A 310 -8.06 46.15 7.33
N ALA A 311 -7.18 47.07 7.72
CA ALA A 311 -7.41 48.04 8.78
C ALA A 311 -7.90 49.32 8.11
N ALA A 312 -9.15 49.64 8.41
CA ALA A 312 -9.93 50.77 7.93
C ALA A 312 -9.22 52.14 8.00
N LYS A 313 -9.52 53.01 7.02
CA LYS A 313 -9.68 54.46 7.16
C LYS A 313 -10.79 54.86 6.16
N LYS A 314 -11.99 55.13 6.68
CA LYS A 314 -12.60 56.47 6.82
C LYS A 314 -13.05 57.07 5.48
#